data_AF-I3V4M9-F1
#
_entry.id   AF-I3V4M9-F1
#
_cell.length_a   1.000
_cell.length_b   1.000
_cell.length_c   1.000
_cell.angle_alpha   90.00
_cell.angle_beta   90.00
_cell.angle_gamma   90.00
#
_symmetry.space_group_name_H-M   'P 1'
#
loop_
_entity.id
_entity.type
_entity.pdbx_description
1 polymer ?
#
loop_
_entity_poly.entity_id
_entity_poly.type
_entity_poly.pdbx_seq_one_letter_code
_entity_poly.pdbx_strand_id
1 'polypeptide(L)'
;MKSVSKPLLYSCLLSSASLAFAQGTNELKLPPAATIAWADNPIYLADEAIRSKDFLGSIRYIPLSGDARDYLSIGGEIRYQYQDYQHALLGVGGRSNPNSMLQQRLRLSADLNLSNGLRVFTELGDNREFFSERVSRFNRDKTDIQQMFVEYTAGDDAYGIASLRGGRFVMPMGSVRLAGLREGANVRYTYDGIKLSWLTPAKTRWELFSVSPTQIDPLKFGVYGFNG
;
A
#
# COMPACT_ATOMS: atom_id res chain seq x y z
N MET A 1 44.16 48.31 24.63
CA MET A 1 43.38 48.06 23.41
C MET A 1 43.07 46.57 23.31
N LYS A 2 41.78 46.24 23.35
CA LYS A 2 41.06 44.98 23.05
C LYS A 2 41.66 43.65 23.53
N SER A 3 41.21 43.23 24.72
CA SER A 3 41.21 41.84 25.20
C SER A 3 40.22 41.00 24.39
N VAL A 4 40.65 39.83 23.94
CA VAL A 4 39.86 38.87 23.13
C VAL A 4 39.17 37.89 24.07
N SER A 5 37.84 38.00 24.19
CA SER A 5 37.01 37.02 24.90
C SER A 5 36.40 36.04 23.90
N LYS A 6 36.75 34.75 24.00
CA LYS A 6 36.12 33.64 23.27
C LYS A 6 34.74 33.35 23.89
N PRO A 7 33.66 33.13 23.12
CA PRO A 7 32.40 32.65 23.69
C PRO A 7 32.49 31.14 23.97
N LEU A 8 32.25 30.76 25.22
CA LEU A 8 32.00 29.37 25.61
C LEU A 8 30.62 28.94 25.09
N LEU A 9 30.61 27.94 24.20
CA LEU A 9 29.40 27.22 23.79
C LEU A 9 29.07 26.18 24.87
N TYR A 10 27.97 26.38 25.60
CA TYR A 10 27.38 25.35 26.46
C TYR A 10 26.48 24.44 25.61
N SER A 11 26.92 23.21 25.35
CA SER A 11 26.09 22.14 24.77
C SER A 11 25.30 21.46 25.90
N CYS A 12 23.99 21.69 25.94
CA CYS A 12 23.07 21.02 26.86
C CYS A 12 22.57 19.72 26.20
N LEU A 13 23.14 18.58 26.60
CA LEU A 13 22.65 17.25 26.20
C LEU A 13 21.56 16.80 27.18
N LEU A 14 20.29 16.93 26.80
CA LEU A 14 19.19 16.25 27.48
C LEU A 14 19.11 14.81 26.96
N SER A 15 19.49 13.85 27.80
CA SER A 15 19.23 12.42 27.60
C SER A 15 18.11 12.01 28.55
N SER A 16 16.90 11.85 28.02
CA SER A 16 15.78 11.25 28.74
C SER A 16 15.87 9.73 28.63
N ALA A 17 16.27 9.07 29.72
CA ALA A 17 16.16 7.62 29.87
C ALA A 17 14.72 7.26 30.26
N SER A 18 13.96 6.71 29.32
CA SER A 18 12.61 6.21 29.59
C SER A 18 12.69 4.80 30.18
N LEU A 19 12.44 4.65 31.47
CA LEU A 19 12.18 3.36 32.10
C LEU A 19 10.75 2.91 31.72
N ALA A 20 10.64 1.93 30.83
CA ALA A 20 9.37 1.33 30.47
C ALA A 20 8.96 0.30 31.54
N PHE A 21 7.92 0.61 32.32
CA PHE A 21 7.18 -0.39 33.09
C PHE A 21 6.27 -1.17 32.14
N ALA A 22 6.44 -2.49 32.06
CA ALA A 22 5.53 -3.36 31.34
C ALA A 22 4.25 -3.57 32.18
N GLN A 23 3.17 -2.85 31.83
CA GLN A 23 1.82 -3.24 32.23
C GLN A 23 1.34 -4.32 31.28
N GLY A 24 0.97 -5.50 31.80
CA GLY A 24 0.31 -6.54 31.04
C GLY A 24 -1.12 -6.11 30.71
N THR A 25 -1.29 -5.35 29.63
CA THR A 25 -2.59 -5.12 29.02
C THR A 25 -3.02 -6.42 28.35
N ASN A 26 -4.25 -6.87 28.61
CA ASN A 26 -4.91 -7.94 27.85
C ASN A 26 -5.32 -7.35 26.48
N GLU A 27 -4.31 -6.85 25.76
CA GLU A 27 -4.46 -6.06 24.56
C GLU A 27 -4.65 -7.03 23.40
N LEU A 28 -5.77 -6.86 22.71
CA LEU A 28 -6.09 -7.67 21.54
C LEU A 28 -5.03 -7.36 20.49
N LYS A 29 -4.08 -8.29 20.28
CA LYS A 29 -2.96 -8.10 19.35
C LYS A 29 -3.49 -8.09 17.92
N LEU A 30 -3.78 -6.90 17.41
CA LEU A 30 -4.25 -6.70 16.05
C LEU A 30 -3.13 -7.04 15.05
N PRO A 31 -3.49 -7.58 13.87
CA PRO A 31 -2.51 -7.78 12.81
C PRO A 31 -1.91 -6.43 12.38
N PRO A 32 -0.62 -6.40 12.00
CA PRO A 32 -0.02 -5.17 11.46
C PRO A 32 -0.77 -4.75 10.20
N ALA A 33 -1.00 -3.44 10.05
CA ALA A 33 -1.60 -2.90 8.85
C ALA A 33 -0.76 -3.27 7.62
N ALA A 34 -1.40 -3.85 6.61
CA ALA A 34 -0.72 -4.19 5.37
C ALA A 34 -0.35 -2.92 4.60
N THR A 35 0.82 -2.92 3.97
CA THR A 35 1.27 -1.81 3.09
C THR A 35 0.47 -1.74 1.79
N ILE A 36 -0.23 -2.82 1.43
CA ILE A 36 -1.03 -2.94 0.22
C ILE A 36 -2.45 -3.32 0.63
N ALA A 37 -3.44 -2.62 0.08
CA ALA A 37 -4.83 -2.78 0.47
C ALA A 37 -5.33 -4.24 0.36
N TRP A 38 -5.07 -4.95 -0.75
CA TRP A 38 -5.50 -6.35 -0.89
C TRP A 38 -4.74 -7.34 0.00
N ALA A 39 -3.64 -6.94 0.64
CA ALA A 39 -2.92 -7.78 1.59
C ALA A 39 -3.44 -7.63 3.02
N ASP A 40 -4.36 -6.70 3.27
CA ASP A 40 -5.05 -6.57 4.55
C ASP A 40 -6.00 -7.75 4.76
N ASN A 41 -6.16 -8.18 6.02
CA ASN A 41 -7.02 -9.29 6.38
C ASN A 41 -7.91 -8.91 7.59
N PRO A 42 -9.18 -8.54 7.34
CA PRO A 42 -10.09 -8.07 8.37
C PRO A 42 -10.82 -9.21 9.12
N ILE A 43 -10.41 -10.48 8.99
CA ILE A 43 -11.18 -11.62 9.52
C ILE A 43 -11.44 -11.57 11.03
N TYR A 44 -10.58 -10.88 11.79
CA TYR A 44 -10.79 -10.65 13.23
C TYR A 44 -12.01 -9.76 13.54
N LEU A 45 -12.51 -8.98 12.57
CA LEU A 45 -13.74 -8.20 12.66
C LEU A 45 -14.99 -9.04 12.36
N ALA A 46 -14.85 -10.35 12.11
CA ALA A 46 -15.98 -11.27 12.09
C ALA A 46 -16.66 -11.33 13.47
N ASP A 47 -15.88 -11.20 14.55
CA ASP A 47 -16.39 -11.05 15.92
C ASP A 47 -17.04 -9.68 16.10
N GLU A 48 -18.35 -9.69 16.36
CA GLU A 48 -19.16 -8.49 16.58
C GLU A 48 -18.70 -7.68 17.79
N ALA A 49 -18.16 -8.32 18.84
CA ALA A 49 -17.66 -7.63 20.02
C ALA A 49 -16.39 -6.83 19.72
N ILE A 50 -15.64 -7.20 18.67
CA ILE A 50 -14.48 -6.42 18.19
C ILE A 50 -14.96 -5.37 17.19
N ARG A 51 -15.79 -5.77 16.21
CA ARG A 51 -16.28 -4.91 15.14
C ARG A 51 -17.05 -3.70 15.65
N SER A 52 -17.85 -3.85 16.70
CA SER A 52 -18.69 -2.78 17.27
C SER A 52 -17.90 -1.75 18.10
N LYS A 53 -16.63 -2.00 18.42
CA LYS A 53 -15.80 -1.07 19.20
C LYS A 53 -15.33 0.14 18.41
N ASP A 54 -15.27 0.04 17.09
CA ASP A 54 -14.81 1.10 16.19
C ASP A 54 -15.87 1.32 15.10
N PHE A 55 -16.19 2.58 14.82
CA PHE A 55 -17.13 2.95 13.77
C PHE A 55 -16.64 2.48 12.38
N LEU A 56 -15.32 2.40 12.18
CA LEU A 56 -14.75 1.86 10.95
C LEU A 56 -14.87 0.33 10.87
N GLY A 57 -15.07 -0.36 12.00
CA GLY A 57 -15.20 -1.82 12.04
C GLY A 57 -16.31 -2.32 11.12
N SER A 58 -17.48 -1.68 11.15
CA SER A 58 -18.64 -2.02 10.31
C SER A 58 -18.40 -1.79 8.81
N ILE A 59 -17.48 -0.89 8.45
CA ILE A 59 -17.13 -0.59 7.05
C ILE A 59 -16.00 -1.50 6.58
N ARG A 60 -15.04 -1.78 7.45
CA ARG A 60 -13.90 -2.68 7.20
C ARG A 60 -14.31 -4.15 7.18
N TYR A 61 -15.48 -4.50 7.71
CA TYR A 61 -16.02 -5.85 7.62
C TYR A 61 -17.55 -5.82 7.64
N ILE A 62 -18.15 -6.13 6.49
CA ILE A 62 -19.60 -6.28 6.31
C ILE A 62 -19.85 -7.80 6.14
N PRO A 63 -20.43 -8.49 7.14
CA PRO A 63 -20.75 -9.90 7.01
C PRO A 63 -21.80 -10.11 5.92
N LEU A 64 -21.59 -11.08 5.04
CA LEU A 64 -22.55 -11.47 3.99
C LEU A 64 -23.33 -12.73 4.37
N SER A 65 -22.78 -13.56 5.27
CA SER A 65 -23.43 -14.76 5.79
C SER A 65 -22.98 -15.02 7.24
N GLY A 66 -23.35 -16.18 7.80
CA GLY A 66 -22.84 -16.65 9.10
C GLY A 66 -21.41 -17.20 9.06
N ASP A 67 -20.84 -17.42 7.86
CA ASP A 67 -19.44 -17.80 7.71
C ASP A 67 -18.53 -16.56 7.80
N ALA A 68 -17.52 -16.61 8.66
CA ALA A 68 -16.56 -15.53 8.85
C ALA A 68 -15.76 -15.17 7.58
N ARG A 69 -15.70 -16.07 6.58
CA ARG A 69 -15.03 -15.83 5.30
C ARG A 69 -15.92 -15.15 4.27
N ASP A 70 -17.23 -15.07 4.49
CA ASP A 70 -18.18 -14.37 3.62
C ASP A 70 -18.30 -12.90 4.05
N TYR A 71 -17.51 -12.03 3.44
CA TYR A 71 -17.51 -10.61 3.80
C TYR A 71 -17.27 -9.68 2.61
N LEU A 72 -17.76 -8.45 2.75
CA LEU A 72 -17.33 -7.30 1.96
C LEU A 72 -16.55 -6.36 2.88
N SER A 73 -15.35 -5.97 2.49
CA SER A 73 -14.53 -4.99 3.20
C SER A 73 -14.35 -3.75 2.36
N ILE A 74 -14.62 -2.58 2.93
CA ILE A 74 -14.35 -1.29 2.32
C ILE A 74 -13.21 -0.64 3.11
N GLY A 75 -12.22 -0.12 2.38
CA GLY A 75 -11.04 0.51 2.94
C GLY A 75 -10.55 1.67 2.09
N GLY A 76 -9.49 2.33 2.53
CA GLY A 76 -8.90 3.42 1.77
C GLY A 76 -7.56 3.86 2.32
N GLU A 77 -6.85 4.64 1.52
CA GLU A 77 -5.57 5.26 1.88
C GLU A 77 -5.66 6.76 1.57
N ILE A 78 -5.23 7.59 2.51
CA ILE A 78 -5.00 9.02 2.28
C ILE A 78 -3.56 9.30 2.64
N ARG A 79 -2.80 9.84 1.69
CA ARG A 79 -1.41 10.23 1.90
C ARG A 79 -1.19 11.62 1.34
N TYR A 80 -0.59 12.47 2.18
CA TYR A 80 0.00 13.73 1.79
C TYR A 80 1.51 13.65 1.99
N GLN A 81 2.28 14.09 1.01
CA GLN A 81 3.73 14.15 1.10
C GLN A 81 4.22 15.48 0.57
N TYR A 82 4.85 16.25 1.46
CA TYR A 82 5.60 17.44 1.08
C TYR A 82 7.06 17.06 0.86
N GLN A 83 7.62 17.47 -0.27
CA GLN A 83 9.04 17.29 -0.58
C GLN A 83 9.62 18.65 -0.98
N ASP A 84 10.75 19.00 -0.38
CA ASP A 84 11.54 20.17 -0.76
C ASP A 84 12.95 19.72 -1.12
N TYR A 85 13.34 19.92 -2.37
CA TYR A 85 14.65 19.54 -2.87
C TYR A 85 15.55 20.77 -2.98
N GLN A 86 16.71 20.71 -2.32
CA GLN A 86 17.79 21.68 -2.50
C GLN A 86 18.98 20.99 -3.16
N HIS A 87 19.61 21.67 -4.14
CA HIS A 87 20.80 21.17 -4.84
C HIS A 87 20.62 19.76 -5.46
N ALA A 88 19.45 19.51 -6.07
CA ALA A 88 19.22 18.27 -6.82
C ALA A 88 20.33 18.02 -7.86
N LEU A 89 20.67 16.74 -8.11
CA LEU A 89 21.79 16.35 -8.99
C LEU A 89 23.14 16.97 -8.57
N LEU A 90 23.38 17.11 -7.26
CA LEU A 90 24.60 17.72 -6.70
C LEU A 90 24.81 19.17 -7.16
N GLY A 91 23.74 19.89 -7.50
CA GLY A 91 23.80 21.28 -7.99
C GLY A 91 24.10 21.41 -9.49
N VAL A 92 24.16 20.31 -10.24
CA VAL A 92 24.21 20.33 -11.70
C VAL A 92 22.88 20.91 -12.23
N GLY A 93 22.93 22.14 -12.74
CA GLY A 93 21.76 22.96 -13.09
C GLY A 93 21.68 24.32 -12.36
N GLY A 94 22.60 24.59 -11.42
CA GLY A 94 22.72 25.87 -10.72
C GLY A 94 21.84 25.98 -9.47
N ARG A 95 22.00 27.11 -8.73
CA ARG A 95 21.25 27.43 -7.49
C ARG A 95 19.74 27.58 -7.67
N SER A 96 19.26 27.73 -8.90
CA SER A 96 17.85 27.97 -9.24
C SER A 96 17.13 26.67 -9.59
N ASN A 97 17.26 25.65 -8.75
CA ASN A 97 16.51 24.42 -8.93
C ASN A 97 15.87 23.91 -7.61
N PRO A 98 15.28 24.78 -6.77
CA PRO A 98 14.36 24.31 -5.75
C PRO A 98 13.19 23.60 -6.45
N ASN A 99 12.74 22.47 -5.92
CA ASN A 99 11.49 21.88 -6.37
C ASN A 99 10.72 21.49 -5.12
N SER A 100 9.83 22.38 -4.71
CA SER A 100 8.86 22.10 -3.66
C SER A 100 7.64 21.47 -4.30
N MET A 101 7.21 20.32 -3.79
CA MET A 101 6.02 19.64 -4.29
C MET A 101 5.19 19.11 -3.13
N LEU A 102 3.88 19.23 -3.26
CA LEU A 102 2.92 18.57 -2.41
C LEU A 102 2.20 17.49 -3.22
N GLN A 103 2.43 16.24 -2.85
CA GLN A 103 1.77 15.09 -3.44
C GLN A 103 0.59 14.66 -2.56
N GLN A 104 -0.54 14.40 -3.20
CA GLN A 104 -1.72 13.80 -2.59
C GLN A 104 -1.99 12.47 -3.29
N ARG A 105 -2.26 11.43 -2.50
CA ARG A 105 -2.76 10.14 -2.94
C ARG A 105 -4.01 9.80 -2.14
N LEU A 106 -5.12 9.63 -2.84
CA LEU A 106 -6.35 9.08 -2.30
C LEU A 106 -6.58 7.71 -2.94
N ARG A 107 -6.90 6.71 -2.11
CA ARG A 107 -7.30 5.37 -2.55
C ARG A 107 -8.58 4.97 -1.86
N LEU A 108 -9.46 4.32 -2.60
CA LEU A 108 -10.67 3.67 -2.09
C LEU A 108 -10.66 2.24 -2.59
N SER A 109 -10.79 1.28 -1.68
CA SER A 109 -10.72 -0.15 -1.99
C SER A 109 -11.97 -0.87 -1.53
N ALA A 110 -12.39 -1.87 -2.30
CA ALA A 110 -13.42 -2.83 -1.93
C ALA A 110 -12.91 -4.26 -2.16
N ASP A 111 -13.13 -5.12 -1.18
CA ASP A 111 -12.70 -6.52 -1.17
C ASP A 111 -13.86 -7.43 -0.80
N LEU A 112 -14.37 -8.15 -1.79
CA LEU A 112 -15.38 -9.18 -1.61
C LEU A 112 -14.68 -10.52 -1.49
N ASN A 113 -14.86 -11.21 -0.36
CA ASN A 113 -14.34 -12.55 -0.14
C ASN A 113 -15.48 -13.50 0.20
N LEU A 114 -15.42 -14.71 -0.37
CA LEU A 114 -16.40 -15.76 -0.18
C LEU A 114 -15.71 -17.04 0.30
N SER A 115 -16.38 -17.75 1.20
CA SER A 115 -15.98 -19.02 1.81
C SER A 115 -15.70 -20.13 0.80
N ASN A 116 -16.33 -20.07 -0.38
CA ASN A 116 -16.07 -20.97 -1.51
C ASN A 116 -14.71 -20.73 -2.20
N GLY A 117 -13.92 -19.76 -1.74
CA GLY A 117 -12.60 -19.44 -2.26
C GLY A 117 -12.56 -18.35 -3.31
N LEU A 118 -13.71 -17.81 -3.74
CA LEU A 118 -13.77 -16.69 -4.67
C LEU A 118 -13.53 -15.36 -3.95
N ARG A 119 -12.67 -14.53 -4.53
CA ARG A 119 -12.37 -13.17 -4.07
C ARG A 119 -12.38 -12.20 -5.25
N VAL A 120 -12.99 -11.03 -5.06
CA VAL A 120 -12.99 -9.94 -6.03
C VAL A 120 -12.51 -8.68 -5.33
N PHE A 121 -11.48 -8.05 -5.88
CA PHE A 121 -10.88 -6.86 -5.30
C PHE A 121 -10.84 -5.73 -6.33
N THR A 122 -11.15 -4.51 -5.89
CA THR A 122 -11.01 -3.30 -6.69
C THR A 122 -10.43 -2.16 -5.86
N GLU A 123 -9.58 -1.35 -6.47
CA GLU A 123 -9.00 -0.15 -5.88
C GLU A 123 -9.07 1.00 -6.88
N LEU A 124 -9.78 2.06 -6.49
CA LEU A 124 -9.79 3.34 -7.17
C LEU A 124 -8.71 4.24 -6.56
N GLY A 125 -8.04 5.04 -7.38
CA GLY A 125 -7.09 6.03 -6.89
C GLY A 125 -7.17 7.36 -7.60
N ASP A 126 -6.92 8.43 -6.86
CA ASP A 126 -6.77 9.81 -7.34
C ASP A 126 -5.42 10.34 -6.83
N ASN A 127 -4.50 10.65 -7.75
CA ASN A 127 -3.13 11.02 -7.44
C ASN A 127 -2.86 12.44 -7.95
N ARG A 128 -2.74 13.42 -7.05
CA ARG A 128 -2.55 14.83 -7.42
C ARG A 128 -1.17 15.32 -6.99
N GLU A 129 -0.63 16.24 -7.77
CA GLU A 129 0.58 16.98 -7.42
C GLU A 129 0.33 18.48 -7.57
N PHE A 130 0.70 19.21 -6.52
CA PHE A 130 0.56 20.66 -6.37
C PHE A 130 1.93 21.31 -6.16
N PHE A 131 2.05 22.59 -6.54
CA PHE A 131 3.23 23.45 -6.34
C PHE A 131 4.52 23.03 -7.06
N SER A 132 4.53 21.86 -7.71
CA SER A 132 5.68 21.34 -8.45
C SER A 132 6.11 22.28 -9.58
N GLU A 133 7.38 22.69 -9.54
CA GLU A 133 8.00 23.52 -10.57
C GLU A 133 8.29 22.72 -11.86
N ARG A 134 8.24 21.37 -11.77
CA ARG A 134 8.37 20.45 -12.91
C ARG A 134 7.26 19.41 -12.91
N VAL A 135 6.35 19.49 -13.87
CA VAL A 135 5.28 18.51 -14.03
C VAL A 135 5.88 17.14 -14.40
N SER A 136 5.93 16.22 -13.45
CA SER A 136 6.25 14.81 -13.72
C SER A 136 4.98 14.10 -14.20
N ARG A 137 5.05 13.45 -15.38
CA ARG A 137 3.95 12.62 -15.92
C ARG A 137 3.50 11.50 -14.97
N PHE A 138 4.34 11.14 -14.00
CA PHE A 138 4.09 10.03 -13.08
C PHE A 138 3.47 10.45 -11.74
N ASN A 139 3.33 11.76 -11.48
CA ASN A 139 2.87 12.28 -10.18
C ASN A 139 1.46 12.90 -10.22
N ARG A 140 0.94 13.16 -11.42
CA ARG A 140 -0.45 13.56 -11.63
C ARG A 140 -1.16 12.47 -12.43
N ASP A 141 -2.12 11.83 -11.79
CA ASP A 141 -3.01 10.87 -12.41
C ASP A 141 -4.45 11.30 -12.12
N LYS A 142 -5.36 11.08 -13.07
CA LYS A 142 -6.78 11.29 -12.81
C LYS A 142 -7.29 10.18 -11.88
N THR A 143 -8.54 10.28 -11.45
CA THR A 143 -9.21 9.15 -10.82
C THR A 143 -9.23 7.97 -11.78
N ASP A 144 -8.58 6.86 -11.44
CA ASP A 144 -8.49 5.64 -12.26
C ASP A 144 -8.60 4.36 -11.41
N ILE A 145 -8.91 3.24 -12.05
CA ILE A 145 -8.87 1.90 -11.47
C ILE A 145 -7.43 1.43 -11.43
N GLN A 146 -6.88 1.40 -10.22
CA GLN A 146 -5.48 1.10 -9.97
C GLN A 146 -5.29 -0.41 -9.82
N GLN A 147 -6.24 -1.10 -9.20
CA GLN A 147 -6.24 -2.56 -9.12
C GLN A 147 -7.65 -3.07 -9.34
N MET A 148 -7.79 -4.15 -10.09
CA MET A 148 -9.04 -4.87 -10.26
C MET A 148 -8.74 -6.31 -10.63
N PHE A 149 -9.01 -7.24 -9.72
CA PHE A 149 -8.73 -8.65 -9.98
C PHE A 149 -9.80 -9.56 -9.39
N VAL A 150 -9.87 -10.75 -9.97
CA VAL A 150 -10.60 -11.90 -9.42
C VAL A 150 -9.57 -12.94 -9.04
N GLU A 151 -9.74 -13.53 -7.86
CA GLU A 151 -8.89 -14.59 -7.33
C GLU A 151 -9.75 -15.78 -6.90
N TYR A 152 -9.31 -16.98 -7.24
CA TYR A 152 -9.91 -18.22 -6.74
C TYR A 152 -8.86 -19.00 -5.97
N THR A 153 -9.17 -19.35 -4.72
CA THR A 153 -8.29 -20.11 -3.83
C THR A 153 -8.93 -21.44 -3.45
N ALA A 154 -8.20 -22.53 -3.62
CA ALA A 154 -8.64 -23.87 -3.29
C ALA A 154 -7.48 -24.72 -2.75
N GLY A 155 -7.82 -25.79 -2.04
CA GLY A 155 -6.86 -26.71 -1.44
C GLY A 155 -7.07 -26.82 0.07
N ASP A 156 -6.18 -27.56 0.70
CA ASP A 156 -6.21 -27.84 2.13
C ASP A 156 -4.78 -27.90 2.70
N ASP A 157 -4.67 -28.09 4.01
CA ASP A 157 -3.38 -28.16 4.67
C ASP A 157 -2.58 -29.45 4.34
N ALA A 158 -3.22 -30.49 3.79
CA ALA A 158 -2.60 -31.76 3.47
C ALA A 158 -1.90 -31.75 2.10
N TYR A 159 -2.48 -31.07 1.10
CA TYR A 159 -1.96 -30.97 -0.27
C TYR A 159 -1.44 -29.57 -0.61
N GLY A 160 -1.69 -28.60 0.25
CA GLY A 160 -1.33 -27.20 0.07
C GLY A 160 -2.46 -26.36 -0.51
N ILE A 161 -2.25 -25.04 -0.51
CA ILE A 161 -3.24 -24.05 -0.94
C ILE A 161 -2.78 -23.44 -2.27
N ALA A 162 -3.62 -23.53 -3.29
CA ALA A 162 -3.39 -22.92 -4.59
C ALA A 162 -4.33 -21.73 -4.79
N SER A 163 -3.80 -20.64 -5.36
CA SER A 163 -4.54 -19.42 -5.67
C SER A 163 -4.26 -19.00 -7.11
N LEU A 164 -5.32 -18.81 -7.90
CA LEU A 164 -5.26 -18.28 -9.26
C LEU A 164 -5.85 -16.87 -9.26
N ARG A 165 -5.04 -15.87 -9.61
CA ARG A 165 -5.43 -14.46 -9.71
C ARG A 165 -5.37 -13.99 -11.15
N GLY A 166 -6.42 -13.34 -11.63
CA GLY A 166 -6.50 -12.74 -12.96
C GLY A 166 -7.01 -11.30 -12.91
N GLY A 167 -6.42 -10.42 -13.71
CA GLY A 167 -6.80 -9.01 -13.83
C GLY A 167 -5.61 -8.07 -13.67
N ARG A 168 -5.86 -6.89 -13.11
CA ARG A 168 -4.87 -5.85 -12.80
C ARG A 168 -4.51 -5.89 -11.32
N PHE A 169 -3.25 -6.14 -11.00
CA PHE A 169 -2.79 -6.17 -9.60
C PHE A 169 -1.35 -5.69 -9.45
N VAL A 170 -1.01 -5.24 -8.24
CA VAL A 170 0.40 -5.09 -7.85
C VAL A 170 0.96 -6.44 -7.41
N MET A 171 2.22 -6.71 -7.75
CA MET A 171 2.88 -7.98 -7.44
C MET A 171 4.28 -7.70 -6.87
N PRO A 172 4.41 -7.29 -5.60
CA PRO A 172 5.72 -7.14 -4.99
C PRO A 172 6.43 -8.50 -4.90
N MET A 173 7.64 -8.61 -5.47
CA MET A 173 8.40 -9.86 -5.47
C MET A 173 9.84 -9.68 -5.00
N GLY A 174 10.38 -10.73 -4.39
CA GLY A 174 11.78 -10.78 -3.95
C GLY A 174 12.12 -9.66 -2.96
N SER A 175 11.26 -9.45 -1.96
CA SER A 175 11.37 -8.31 -1.02
C SER A 175 11.44 -6.97 -1.73
N VAL A 176 10.59 -6.78 -2.76
CA VAL A 176 10.47 -5.55 -3.56
C VAL A 176 11.67 -5.33 -4.51
N ARG A 177 12.61 -6.29 -4.63
CA ARG A 177 13.79 -6.17 -5.51
C ARG A 177 13.56 -6.69 -6.93
N LEU A 178 12.67 -7.68 -7.10
CA LEU A 178 12.36 -8.24 -8.42
C LEU A 178 11.20 -7.50 -9.08
N ALA A 179 10.17 -7.19 -8.29
CA ALA A 179 9.06 -6.34 -8.70
C ALA A 179 8.71 -5.45 -7.51
N GLY A 180 8.84 -4.13 -7.71
CA GLY A 180 8.68 -3.14 -6.68
C GLY A 180 7.37 -2.36 -6.78
N LEU A 181 6.88 -1.85 -5.66
CA LEU A 181 5.64 -1.05 -5.62
C LEU A 181 5.84 0.39 -6.11
N ARG A 182 7.10 0.87 -6.18
CA ARG A 182 7.46 2.28 -6.47
C ARG A 182 6.83 3.27 -5.48
N GLU A 183 6.99 3.03 -4.17
CA GLU A 183 6.37 3.86 -3.11
C GLU A 183 6.81 5.34 -3.10
N GLY A 184 7.94 5.67 -3.74
CA GLY A 184 8.45 7.03 -3.88
C GLY A 184 7.77 7.86 -4.99
N ALA A 185 7.07 7.22 -5.94
CA ALA A 185 6.27 7.91 -6.95
C ALA A 185 4.78 7.84 -6.58
N ASN A 186 3.97 8.77 -7.07
CA ASN A 186 2.56 8.84 -6.68
C ASN A 186 1.73 7.65 -7.21
N VAL A 187 2.13 7.04 -8.33
CA VAL A 187 1.47 5.86 -8.94
C VAL A 187 2.31 4.59 -8.75
N ARG A 188 1.70 3.50 -8.25
CA ARG A 188 2.34 2.17 -8.11
C ARG A 188 2.47 1.46 -9.46
N TYR A 189 3.42 0.53 -9.61
CA TYR A 189 3.46 -0.34 -10.80
C TYR A 189 2.41 -1.45 -10.69
N THR A 190 1.54 -1.49 -11.69
CA THR A 190 0.49 -2.50 -11.84
C THR A 190 0.73 -3.36 -13.06
N TYR A 191 0.26 -4.59 -12.98
CA TYR A 191 0.45 -5.60 -13.99
C TYR A 191 -0.91 -6.17 -14.38
N ASP A 192 -1.14 -6.28 -15.68
CA ASP A 192 -2.31 -6.93 -16.25
C ASP A 192 -1.93 -8.35 -16.65
N GLY A 193 -2.67 -9.35 -16.17
CA GLY A 193 -2.45 -10.74 -16.55
C GLY A 193 -2.92 -11.73 -15.51
N ILE A 194 -2.20 -12.84 -15.41
CA ILE A 194 -2.57 -13.98 -14.56
C ILE A 194 -1.38 -14.38 -13.69
N LYS A 195 -1.65 -14.72 -12.43
CA LYS A 195 -0.70 -15.29 -11.48
C LYS A 195 -1.29 -16.54 -10.82
N LEU A 196 -0.53 -17.63 -10.82
CA LEU A 196 -0.77 -18.83 -10.04
C LEU A 196 0.22 -18.87 -8.89
N SER A 197 -0.28 -19.00 -7.66
CA SER A 197 0.51 -19.20 -6.45
C SER A 197 0.15 -20.53 -5.82
N TRP A 198 1.14 -21.30 -5.37
CA TRP A 198 0.91 -22.54 -4.64
C TRP A 198 1.78 -22.58 -3.39
N LEU A 199 1.16 -22.72 -2.23
CA LEU A 199 1.80 -22.89 -0.93
C LEU A 199 1.73 -24.36 -0.54
N THR A 200 2.89 -25.04 -0.50
CA THR A 200 2.96 -26.44 -0.10
C THR A 200 2.84 -26.59 1.43
N PRO A 201 2.47 -27.79 1.93
CA PRO A 201 2.47 -28.08 3.37
C PRO A 201 3.84 -27.86 4.04
N ALA A 202 4.92 -28.04 3.28
CA ALA A 202 6.30 -27.75 3.70
C ALA A 202 6.64 -26.24 3.72
N LYS A 203 5.63 -25.36 3.62
CA LYS A 203 5.76 -23.89 3.62
C LYS A 203 6.61 -23.34 2.46
N THR A 204 6.75 -24.08 1.37
CA THR A 204 7.39 -23.60 0.15
C THR A 204 6.34 -22.91 -0.72
N ARG A 205 6.63 -21.70 -1.19
CA ARG A 205 5.76 -20.96 -2.11
C ARG A 205 6.33 -21.01 -3.53
N TRP A 206 5.51 -21.48 -4.45
CA TRP A 206 5.75 -21.40 -5.88
C TRP A 206 4.85 -20.33 -6.48
N GLU A 207 5.40 -19.52 -7.38
CA GLU A 207 4.63 -18.52 -8.13
C GLU A 207 4.97 -18.60 -9.62
N LEU A 208 3.94 -18.70 -10.46
CA LEU A 208 4.03 -18.64 -11.91
C LEU A 208 3.13 -17.50 -12.38
N PHE A 209 3.62 -16.67 -13.29
CA PHE A 209 2.86 -15.51 -13.77
C PHE A 209 3.12 -15.26 -15.26
N SER A 210 2.09 -14.76 -15.93
CA SER A 210 2.17 -14.20 -17.28
C SER A 210 1.46 -12.86 -17.25
N VAL A 211 2.25 -11.78 -17.25
CA VAL A 211 1.75 -10.43 -17.04
C VAL A 211 2.45 -9.42 -17.92
N SER A 212 1.73 -8.35 -18.25
CA SER A 212 2.25 -7.18 -18.94
C SER A 212 2.15 -5.96 -18.03
N PRO A 213 3.18 -5.09 -17.96
CA PRO A 213 3.10 -3.87 -17.19
C PRO A 213 2.08 -2.92 -17.82
N THR A 214 1.24 -2.30 -17.00
CA THR A 214 0.27 -1.31 -17.46
C THR A 214 0.97 -0.01 -17.86
N GLN A 215 0.58 0.58 -18.99
CA GLN A 215 1.02 1.92 -19.35
C GLN A 215 0.22 2.97 -18.56
N ILE A 216 0.93 3.89 -17.91
CA ILE A 216 0.33 5.03 -17.20
C ILE A 216 0.25 6.19 -18.21
N ASP A 217 -0.91 6.42 -18.84
CA ASP A 217 -1.16 7.62 -19.65
C ASP A 217 -1.91 8.68 -18.81
N PRO A 218 -1.25 9.75 -18.35
CA PRO A 218 -1.87 10.76 -17.48
C PRO A 218 -3.00 11.57 -18.14
N LEU A 219 -3.27 11.37 -19.44
CA LEU A 219 -4.28 12.13 -20.20
C LEU A 219 -5.59 11.36 -20.47
N LYS A 220 -5.59 10.02 -20.39
CA LYS A 220 -6.76 9.18 -20.74
C LYS A 220 -7.36 8.51 -19.51
N PHE A 221 -8.69 8.54 -19.42
CA PHE A 221 -9.45 7.70 -18.49
C PHE A 221 -9.76 6.38 -19.21
N GLY A 222 -9.44 5.24 -18.61
CA GLY A 222 -9.87 3.95 -19.15
C GLY A 222 -9.11 2.73 -18.66
N VAL A 223 -9.82 1.61 -18.63
CA VAL A 223 -9.23 0.27 -18.57
C VAL A 223 -8.31 0.13 -19.79
N TYR A 224 -7.00 0.25 -19.59
CA TYR A 224 -6.04 -0.04 -20.66
C TYR A 224 -6.25 -1.49 -21.09
N GLY A 225 -6.85 -1.66 -22.27
CA GLY A 225 -7.08 -2.96 -22.86
C GLY A 225 -5.76 -3.63 -23.23
N PHE A 226 -5.76 -4.96 -23.18
CA PHE A 226 -4.68 -5.81 -23.68
C PHE A 226 -4.39 -5.46 -25.15
N ASN A 227 -3.32 -4.72 -25.41
CA ASN A 227 -2.72 -4.69 -26.74
C ASN A 227 -1.80 -5.91 -26.82
N GLY A 228 -2.24 -6.90 -27.61
CA GLY A 228 -1.44 -8.06 -28.01
C GLY A 228 -0.31 -7.69 -28.95
#